data_AF-A0A8T6YLV7-F1
#
_entry.id   AF-A0A8T6YLV7-F1
#
_cell.length_a   1.000
_cell.length_b   1.000
_cell.length_c   1.000
_cell.angle_alpha   90.00
_cell.angle_beta   90.00
_cell.angle_gamma   90.00
#
_symmetry.space_group_name_H-M   'P 1'
#
loop_
_entity.id
_entity.type
_entity.pdbx_description
1 polymer ?
#
loop_
_entity_poly.entity_id
_entity_poly.type
_entity_poly.pdbx_seq_one_letter_code
_entity_poly.pdbx_strand_id
1 'polypeptide(L)' 'MNYLQKKVLEYQQKKLEQAENMLQSHITQKEQLKENGSDKEIENEDKMIKIWIINVEKIKQEINKLQK' A
#
# COMPACT_ATOMS: atom_id res chain seq x y z
N MET A 1 13.27 1.10 23.02
CA MET A 1 12.00 0.46 22.63
C MET A 1 11.86 -0.86 23.39
N ASN A 2 10.73 -1.10 24.07
CA ASN A 2 10.50 -2.35 24.80
C ASN A 2 10.12 -3.51 23.85
N TYR A 3 10.09 -4.75 24.36
CA TYR A 3 9.82 -5.95 23.54
C TYR A 3 8.47 -5.86 22.79
N LEU A 4 7.41 -5.40 23.46
CA LEU A 4 6.09 -5.26 22.85
C LEU A 4 6.08 -4.20 21.74
N GLN A 5 6.69 -3.04 21.98
CA GLN A 5 6.82 -1.99 20.97
C GLN A 5 7.62 -2.47 19.76
N LYS A 6 8.69 -3.26 19.96
CA LYS A 6 9.45 -3.88 18.87
C LYS A 6 8.56 -4.82 18.03
N LYS A 7 7.74 -5.64 18.68
CA LYS A 7 6.81 -6.54 17.98
C LYS A 7 5.72 -5.79 17.21
N VAL A 8 5.21 -4.69 17.77
CA VAL A 8 4.27 -3.81 17.07
C VAL A 8 4.93 -3.16 15.86
N LEU A 9 6.17 -2.67 15.99
CA LEU A 9 6.93 -2.10 14.87
C LEU A 9 7.18 -3.13 13.77
N GLU A 10 7.63 -4.34 14.11
CA GLU A 10 7.83 -5.45 13.16
C GLU A 10 6.53 -5.78 12.40
N TYR A 11 5.40 -5.78 13.11
CA TYR A 11 4.09 -6.03 12.50
C TYR A 11 3.67 -4.91 11.53
N GLN A 12 3.87 -3.65 11.91
CA GLN A 12 3.54 -2.51 11.05
C GLN A 12 4.44 -2.46 9.81
N GLN A 13 5.72 -2.83 9.93
CA GLN A 13 6.63 -2.94 8.79
C GLN A 13 6.18 -4.02 7.80
N LYS A 14 5.74 -5.20 8.29
CA LYS A 14 5.16 -6.24 7.41
C LYS A 14 3.88 -5.79 6.72
N LYS A 15 3.01 -5.06 7.44
CA LYS A 15 1.81 -4.46 6.83
C LYS A 15 2.17 -3.46 5.74
N LEU A 16 3.22 -2.67 5.96
CA LEU A 16 3.68 -1.71 4.97
C LEU A 16 4.13 -2.41 3.69
N GLU A 17 4.99 -3.43 3.81
CA GLU A 17 5.46 -4.22 2.67
C GLU A 17 4.29 -4.83 1.89
N GLN A 18 3.30 -5.41 2.59
CA GLN A 18 2.10 -5.96 1.95
C GLN A 18 1.30 -4.88 1.21
N ALA A 19 1.10 -3.70 1.81
CA ALA A 19 0.38 -2.60 1.19
C ALA A 19 1.12 -2.03 -0.03
N GLU A 20 2.44 -1.92 0.03
CA GLU A 20 3.28 -1.49 -1.09
C GLU A 20 3.25 -2.51 -2.24
N ASN A 21 3.27 -3.81 -1.93
CA ASN A 21 3.11 -4.86 -2.94
C ASN A 21 1.73 -4.83 -3.61
N MET A 22 0.66 -4.61 -2.84
CA MET A 22 -0.70 -4.48 -3.40
C MET A 22 -0.81 -3.24 -4.30
N LEU A 23 -0.26 -2.10 -3.86
CA LEU A 23 -0.19 -0.89 -4.67
C LEU A 23 0.53 -1.14 -6.00
N GLN A 24 1.70 -1.79 -5.94
CA GLN A 24 2.49 -2.11 -7.13
C GLN A 24 1.75 -3.06 -8.08
N SER A 25 1.00 -4.04 -7.53
CA SER A 25 0.16 -4.94 -8.30
C SER A 25 -0.89 -4.17 -9.11
N HIS A 26 -1.62 -3.25 -8.48
CA HIS A 26 -2.64 -2.43 -9.16
C HIS A 26 -2.03 -1.48 -10.20
N ILE A 27 -0.86 -0.89 -9.92
CA ILE A 27 -0.12 -0.08 -10.91
C ILE A 27 0.22 -0.93 -12.14
N THR A 28 0.74 -2.14 -11.92
CA THR A 28 1.14 -3.06 -12.99
C THR A 28 -0.08 -3.52 -13.81
N GLN A 29 -1.19 -3.86 -13.14
CA GLN A 29 -2.45 -4.22 -13.79
C GLN A 29 -2.99 -3.07 -14.65
N LYS A 30 -2.96 -1.84 -14.12
CA LYS A 30 -3.34 -0.65 -14.90
C LYS A 30 -2.49 -0.49 -16.15
N GLU A 31 -1.17 -0.70 -16.04
CA GLU A 31 -0.27 -0.62 -17.19
C GLU A 31 -0.60 -1.68 -18.26
N GLN A 32 -0.90 -2.91 -17.85
CA GLN A 32 -1.34 -3.97 -18.76
C GLN A 32 -2.69 -3.65 -19.43
N LEU A 33 -3.60 -2.99 -18.71
CA LEU A 33 -4.89 -2.56 -19.24
C LEU A 33 -4.79 -1.40 -20.23
N LYS A 34 -3.66 -0.67 -20.32
CA LYS A 34 -3.52 0.42 -21.32
C LYS A 34 -3.58 -0.08 -22.76
N GLU A 35 -3.18 -1.32 -23.00
CA GLU A 35 -3.12 -1.86 -24.37
C GLU A 35 -4.46 -2.45 -24.83
N ASN A 36 -5.22 -3.07 -23.91
CA ASN A 36 -6.42 -3.86 -24.27
C ASN A 36 -7.59 -3.72 -23.29
N GLY A 37 -7.45 -2.94 -22.21
CA GLY A 37 -8.46 -2.78 -21.17
C GLY A 37 -9.54 -1.78 -21.54
N SER A 38 -10.71 -1.95 -20.95
CA SER A 38 -11.78 -0.96 -21.03
C SER A 38 -11.52 0.25 -20.11
N ASP A 39 -12.08 1.41 -20.47
CA ASP A 39 -12.01 2.62 -19.64
C ASP A 39 -12.47 2.36 -18.19
N LYS A 40 -13.47 1.49 -18.02
CA LYS A 40 -14.01 1.11 -16.71
C LYS A 40 -13.02 0.31 -15.86
N GLU A 41 -12.26 -0.60 -16.48
CA GLU A 41 -11.22 -1.37 -15.78
C GLU A 41 -10.06 -0.46 -15.37
N ILE A 42 -9.65 0.44 -16.26
CA ILE A 42 -8.60 1.44 -15.97
C ILE A 42 -9.05 2.38 -14.83
N GLU A 43 -10.30 2.84 -14.84
CA GLU A 43 -10.86 3.68 -13.77
C GLU A 43 -10.92 2.93 -12.43
N ASN A 44 -11.25 1.64 -12.44
CA ASN A 44 -11.24 0.82 -11.24
C ASN A 44 -9.84 0.67 -10.66
N GLU A 45 -8.83 0.40 -11.49
CA GLU A 45 -7.44 0.35 -11.03
C GLU A 45 -6.99 1.72 -10.48
N ASP A 46 -7.39 2.82 -11.11
CA ASP A 46 -7.11 4.16 -10.58
C ASP A 46 -7.70 4.41 -9.18
N LYS A 47 -8.91 3.93 -8.93
CA LYS A 47 -9.53 3.99 -7.60
C LYS A 47 -8.75 3.14 -6.60
N MET A 48 -8.36 1.92 -6.98
CA MET A 48 -7.58 1.04 -6.11
C MET A 48 -6.21 1.61 -5.79
N ILE A 49 -5.49 2.16 -6.77
CA ILE A 49 -4.21 2.83 -6.59
C ILE A 49 -4.34 3.97 -5.57
N LYS A 50 -5.35 4.84 -5.70
CA LYS A 50 -5.59 5.94 -4.74
C LYS A 50 -5.84 5.43 -3.32
N ILE A 51 -6.65 4.37 -3.17
CA ILE A 51 -6.94 3.77 -1.86
C ILE A 51 -5.65 3.23 -1.23
N TRP A 52 -4.85 2.49 -2.00
CA TRP A 52 -3.62 1.88 -1.49
C TRP A 52 -2.52 2.89 -1.19
N ILE A 53 -2.40 3.99 -1.95
CA ILE A 53 -1.52 5.12 -1.60
C ILE A 53 -1.87 5.67 -0.22
N ILE A 54 -3.15 5.96 0.04
CA ILE A 54 -3.60 6.47 1.35
C ILE A 54 -3.30 5.46 2.47
N ASN A 55 -3.50 4.16 2.21
CA ASN A 55 -3.20 3.12 3.19
C ASN A 55 -1.69 3.05 3.51
N VAL A 56 -0.82 3.10 2.50
CA VAL A 56 0.63 3.13 2.66
C VAL A 56 1.06 4.35 3.49
N GLU A 57 0.51 5.53 3.22
CA GLU A 57 0.82 6.74 3.98
C GLU A 57 0.41 6.63 5.46
N LYS A 58 -0.79 6.10 5.74
CA LYS A 58 -1.25 5.89 7.11
C LYS A 58 -0.34 4.93 7.89
N ILE A 59 0.06 3.81 7.27
CA ILE A 59 0.97 2.86 7.90
C ILE A 59 2.35 3.51 8.15
N LYS A 60 2.89 4.28 7.19
CA LYS A 60 4.14 5.04 7.36
C LYS A 60 4.04 6.03 8.53
N GLN A 61 2.91 6.73 8.69
CA GLN A 61 2.68 7.61 9.83
C GLN A 61 2.64 6.85 11.17
N GLU A 62 2.02 5.68 11.22
CA GLU A 62 2.01 4.83 12.42
C GLU A 62 3.41 4.33 12.79
N ILE A 63 4.19 3.87 11.81
CA ILE A 63 5.59 3.46 12.01
C ILE A 63 6.41 4.62 12.58
N ASN A 64 6.29 5.81 11.99
CA ASN A 64 7.01 7.00 12.46
C ASN A 64 6.65 7.38 13.90
N LYS A 65 5.39 7.18 14.33
CA LYS A 65 4.98 7.42 15.72
C LYS A 65 5.59 6.42 16.70
N LEU A 66 5.87 5.19 16.26
CA LEU A 66 6.50 4.16 17.09
C LEU A 66 8.01 4.37 17.23
N GLN A 67 8.65 4.96 16.23
CA GLN A 67 10.10 5.20 16.21
C GLN A 67 10.54 6.50 16.91
N LYS A 68 9.60 7.43 17.14
CA LYS A 68 9.81 8.63 17.97
C LYS A 68 9.74 8.29 19.45
#